data_AF-K1S7B7-F1
#
_entry.id   AF-K1S7B7-F1
#
_cell.length_a   1.000
_cell.length_b   1.000
_cell.length_c   1.000
_cell.angle_alpha   90.00
_cell.angle_beta   90.00
_cell.angle_gamma   90.00
#
_symmetry.space_group_name_H-M   'P 1'
#
loop_
_entity.id
_entity.type
_entity.pdbx_description
1 polymer ?
#
loop_
_entity_poly.entity_id
_entity_poly.type
_entity_poly.pdbx_seq_one_letter_code
_entity_poly.pdbx_strand_id
1 'polypeptide(L)' 'MLEVSHISKTFNAGTVNEKRALSDLSLRLADGEFATIVGSNGAGKST' A
#
# COMPACT_ATOMS: atom_id res chain seq x y z
N MET A 1 -10.74 13.68 6.29
CA MET A 1 -9.73 13.65 5.22
C MET A 1 -8.76 12.53 5.53
N LEU A 2 -8.47 11.63 4.58
CA LEU A 2 -7.43 10.60 4.71
C LEU A 2 -6.22 10.99 3.87
N GLU A 3 -5.04 10.94 4.48
CA GLU A 3 -3.77 11.21 3.81
C GLU A 3 -2.74 10.16 4.19
N VAL A 4 -2.08 9.61 3.18
CA VAL A 4 -1.01 8.63 3.28
C VAL A 4 0.11 9.14 2.41
N SER A 5 1.32 9.26 2.97
CA SER A 5 2.44 9.92 2.28
C SER A 5 3.70 9.07 2.39
N HIS A 6 4.27 8.73 1.23
CA HIS A 6 5.53 8.00 1.07
C HIS A 6 5.64 6.71 1.89
N ILE A 7 4.55 5.94 2.01
CA ILE A 7 4.56 4.71 2.80
C ILE A 7 5.22 3.57 2.01
N SER A 8 6.05 2.82 2.71
CA SER A 8 6.66 1.60 2.20
C SER A 8 6.46 0.47 3.20
N LYS A 9 6.21 -0.74 2.71
CA LYS A 9 6.05 -1.92 3.55
C LYS A 9 6.77 -3.10 2.94
N THR A 10 7.70 -3.66 3.70
CA THR A 10 8.39 -4.91 3.39
C THR A 10 8.01 -5.94 4.45
N PHE A 11 7.63 -7.13 4.02
CA PHE A 11 7.45 -8.31 4.87
C PHE A 11 8.70 -9.18 4.83
N ASN A 12 8.99 -9.84 5.94
CA ASN A 12 10.12 -10.78 6.08
C ASN A 12 11.47 -10.19 5.63
N ALA A 13 11.72 -8.92 5.96
CA ALA A 13 12.93 -8.21 5.57
C ALA A 13 14.19 -8.95 6.03
N GLY A 14 15.20 -9.04 5.16
CA GLY A 14 16.46 -9.73 5.42
C GLY A 14 16.40 -11.25 5.31
N THR A 15 15.31 -11.82 4.77
CA THR A 15 15.18 -13.27 4.57
C THR A 15 15.03 -13.60 3.09
N VAL A 16 15.18 -14.88 2.73
CA VAL A 16 14.89 -15.38 1.37
C VAL A 16 13.43 -15.16 0.94
N ASN A 17 12.52 -14.94 1.89
CA ASN A 17 11.10 -14.69 1.67
C ASN A 17 10.75 -13.19 1.76
N GLU A 18 11.74 -12.31 1.64
CA GLU A 18 11.51 -10.87 1.63
C GLU A 18 10.55 -10.49 0.51
N LYS A 19 9.54 -9.69 0.85
CA LYS A 19 8.56 -9.18 -0.10
C LYS A 19 8.24 -7.72 0.17
N ARG A 20 8.57 -6.86 -0.79
CA ARG A 20 8.09 -5.48 -0.81
C ARG A 20 6.64 -5.45 -1.27
N ALA A 21 5.74 -5.15 -0.35
CA ALA A 21 4.31 -5.12 -0.59
C ALA A 21 3.81 -3.71 -0.98
N LEU A 22 4.37 -2.67 -0.37
CA LEU A 22 4.15 -1.27 -0.76
C LEU A 22 5.51 -0.59 -0.98
N SER A 23 5.61 0.23 -2.02
CA SER A 23 6.83 0.96 -2.38
C SER A 23 6.48 2.40 -2.65
N ASP A 24 6.83 3.29 -1.72
CA ASP A 24 6.64 4.74 -1.81
C ASP A 24 5.23 5.18 -2.23
N LEU A 25 4.20 4.60 -1.61
CA LEU A 25 2.81 4.90 -1.92
C LEU A 25 2.38 6.20 -1.24
N SER A 26 1.80 7.11 -2.03
CA SER A 26 1.08 8.28 -1.54
C SER A 26 -0.36 8.29 -2.06
N LEU A 27 -1.31 8.56 -1.17
CA LEU A 27 -2.74 8.60 -1.46
C LEU A 27 -3.39 9.70 -0.62
N ARG A 28 -4.25 10.50 -1.25
CA ARG A 28 -5.10 11.46 -0.56
C ARG A 28 -6.54 11.23 -0.95
N LEU A 29 -7.42 11.22 0.05
CA LEU A 29 -8.87 11.14 -0.11
C LEU A 29 -9.51 12.27 0.70
N ALA A 30 -10.27 13.13 0.00
CA ALA A 30 -11.01 14.22 0.60
C ALA A 30 -12.24 13.69 1.38
N ASP A 31 -12.82 14.55 2.21
CA ASP A 31 -14.03 14.20 2.96
C ASP A 31 -15.22 13.95 2.02
N GLY A 32 -15.90 12.83 2.22
CA GLY A 32 -17.00 12.38 1.37
C GLY A 32 -16.58 11.66 0.09
N GLU A 33 -15.28 11.53 -0.20
CA GLU A 33 -14.81 10.70 -1.32
C GLU A 33 -14.90 9.21 -0.99
N PHE A 34 -15.29 8.44 -2.00
CA PHE A 34 -15.35 6.99 -1.94
C PHE A 34 -14.44 6.41 -3.02
N ALA A 35 -13.57 5.48 -2.65
CA ALA A 35 -12.63 4.84 -3.56
C ALA A 35 -12.58 3.33 -3.34
N THR A 36 -12.28 2.61 -4.42
CA THR A 36 -12.06 1.16 -4.41
C THR A 36 -10.63 0.87 -4.86
N ILE A 37 -9.93 0.00 -4.12
CA ILE A 37 -8.59 -0.46 -4.49
C ILE A 37 -8.71 -1.72 -5.35
N VAL A 38 -8.16 -1.68 -6.57
CA VAL A 38 -8.18 -2.80 -7.53
C VAL A 38 -6.76 -3.23 -7.92
N GLY A 39 -6.61 -4.45 -8.43
CA GLY A 39 -5.31 -5.01 -8.85
C GLY A 39 -5.22 -6.52 -8.64
N SER A 40 -4.20 -7.15 -9.22
CA SER A 40 -3.98 -8.60 -9.17
C SER A 40 -3.69 -9.13 -7.75
N ASN A 41 -3.78 -10.45 -7.57
CA ASN A 41 -3.39 -11.09 -6.31
C ASN A 41 -1.93 -10.81 -6.00
N GLY A 42 -1.63 -10.39 -4.78
CA GLY A 42 -0.29 -10.04 -4.34
C GLY A 42 0.17 -8.61 -4.65
N ALA A 43 -0.66 -7.76 -5.27
CA ALA A 43 -0.34 -6.36 -5.60
C ALA A 43 -0.28 -5.39 -4.41
N GLY A 44 -0.33 -5.86 -3.15
CA GLY A 44 -0.23 -5.01 -1.96
C GLY A 44 -1.55 -4.40 -1.46
N LYS A 45 -2.69 -4.68 -2.09
CA LYS A 45 -4.00 -4.06 -1.77
C LYS A 45 -4.50 -4.23 -0.33
N SER A 46 -4.19 -5.36 0.31
CA SER A 46 -4.64 -5.68 1.69
C SER A 46 -3.54 -5.48 2.73
N THR A 47 -2.39 -4.94 2.33
CA THR A 47 -1.24 -4.66 3.19
C THR A 47 -1.36 -3.27 3.78
#